data_AF-A0A7W1NUQ7-F1
#
_entry.id   AF-A0A7W1NUQ7-F1
#
_cell.length_a   1.000
_cell.length_b   1.000
_cell.length_c   1.000
_cell.angle_alpha   90.00
_cell.angle_beta   90.00
_cell.angle_gamma   90.00
#
_symmetry.space_group_name_H-M   'P 1'
#
loop_
_entity.id
_entity.type
_entity.pdbx_description
1 polymer ?
#
loop_
_entity_poly.entity_id
_entity_poly.type
_entity_poly.pdbx_seq_one_letter_code
_entity_poly.pdbx_strand_id
1 'polypeptide(L)'
;MRNCVHLITYANRLGGGRLEDLQRLFDGPFKGILGGVHILPFFYPIDGADAGFDPIDHTIVDPKIGTWSDIAALSKSLEITADLIVNHISSKSSQFQDFLKYGDQSLYSGMFLTLGSVFPNGATEEDLLRIYRPRPSLPFTTITSLNGQKSIVWTTFTSEQIDLNVNHPQGEAYWKAILQKFQEYGVKTVRLDAVGYAIKKPGTSSFMIPETFEFIEQLTQYARSLGLEVLVEIHAHYRKQIEIARQVDRVYDFALPPLILHAIYRGKSQYLKQWLEISPRNAVTVLDTHDGIGVIDVGPEIVDGVSVDGLLPVNEIDELVNTIHQRSHDESLKATGSAARNLDLYQVNCTFYDALGGSDSEYLLARALQFFAPGIPQVYYVGMLAGHNDVALLE
;
A
#
# COMPACT_ATOMS: atom_id res chain seq x y z
N MET A 1 -5.21 8.04 -15.83
CA MET A 1 -3.95 8.71 -15.51
C MET A 1 -3.29 9.25 -16.76
N ARG A 2 -3.20 10.59 -16.83
CA ARG A 2 -2.41 11.36 -17.79
C ARG A 2 -0.92 11.14 -17.55
N ASN A 3 -0.15 11.17 -18.64
CA ASN A 3 1.30 11.09 -18.60
C ASN A 3 1.92 12.44 -18.18
N CYS A 4 1.86 12.71 -16.88
CA CYS A 4 2.43 13.86 -16.19
C CYS A 4 2.93 13.40 -14.82
N VAL A 5 3.65 14.26 -14.08
CA VAL A 5 4.04 13.93 -12.70
C VAL A 5 2.84 14.05 -11.76
N HIS A 6 2.66 13.06 -10.89
CA HIS A 6 1.67 13.05 -9.82
C HIS A 6 2.37 13.17 -8.46
N LEU A 7 1.74 13.84 -7.49
CA LEU A 7 2.22 13.91 -6.12
C LEU A 7 1.57 12.82 -5.27
N ILE A 8 2.29 12.17 -4.36
CA ILE A 8 1.71 11.37 -3.28
C ILE A 8 1.81 12.18 -1.99
N THR A 9 0.70 12.42 -1.29
CA THR A 9 0.73 13.20 -0.05
C THR A 9 -0.42 12.89 0.90
N TYR A 10 -0.19 13.11 2.19
CA TYR A 10 -1.24 13.18 3.19
C TYR A 10 -1.85 14.59 3.17
N ALA A 11 -3.18 14.68 3.13
CA ALA A 11 -3.89 15.97 3.15
C ALA A 11 -3.55 16.83 4.38
N ASN A 12 -3.23 16.20 5.52
CA ASN A 12 -2.91 16.88 6.78
C ASN A 12 -1.42 17.14 7.01
N ARG A 13 -0.50 16.70 6.15
CA ARG A 13 0.97 16.83 6.37
C ARG A 13 1.68 17.75 5.37
N LEU A 14 0.97 18.26 4.36
CA LEU A 14 1.53 19.19 3.38
C LEU A 14 0.67 20.46 3.29
N GLY A 15 1.27 21.61 3.55
CA GLY A 15 0.57 22.91 3.58
C GLY A 15 0.00 23.22 4.97
N GLY A 16 -1.29 23.54 5.04
CA GLY A 16 -1.98 24.00 6.26
C GLY A 16 -2.82 22.94 6.98
N GLY A 17 -2.80 21.69 6.49
CA GLY A 17 -3.45 20.56 7.15
C GLY A 17 -4.87 20.24 6.66
N ARG A 18 -5.39 20.98 5.66
CA ARG A 18 -6.72 20.77 5.07
C ARG A 18 -6.65 20.63 3.55
N LEU A 19 -7.71 20.05 2.96
CA LEU A 19 -7.83 19.88 1.50
C LEU A 19 -7.80 21.21 0.74
N GLU A 20 -8.36 22.28 1.31
CA GLU A 20 -8.27 23.62 0.73
C GLU A 20 -6.84 24.17 0.71
N ASP A 21 -6.00 23.84 1.69
CA ASP A 21 -4.61 24.26 1.70
C ASP A 21 -3.82 23.53 0.63
N LEU A 22 -4.13 22.25 0.41
CA LEU A 22 -3.59 21.47 -0.69
C LEU A 22 -3.99 22.09 -2.04
N GLN A 23 -5.26 22.49 -2.22
CA GLN A 23 -5.72 23.22 -3.41
C GLN A 23 -4.89 24.48 -3.66
N ARG A 24 -4.61 25.29 -2.61
CA ARG A 24 -3.78 26.50 -2.74
C ARG A 24 -2.36 26.20 -3.19
N LEU A 25 -1.78 25.05 -2.82
CA LEU A 25 -0.47 24.64 -3.32
C LEU A 25 -0.51 24.36 -4.83
N PHE A 26 -1.53 23.66 -5.31
CA PHE A 26 -1.72 23.38 -6.74
C PHE A 26 -2.09 24.61 -7.58
N ASP A 27 -2.80 25.57 -6.99
CA ASP A 27 -3.13 26.84 -7.64
C ASP A 27 -1.98 27.86 -7.59
N GLY A 28 -0.96 27.61 -6.77
CA GLY A 28 0.20 28.48 -6.54
C GLY A 28 1.53 27.78 -6.83
N PRO A 29 2.34 27.43 -5.80
CA PRO A 29 3.70 26.91 -5.97
C PRO A 29 3.84 25.69 -6.91
N PHE A 30 2.83 24.83 -6.99
CA PHE A 30 2.88 23.61 -7.82
C PHE A 30 2.14 23.75 -9.16
N LYS A 31 1.63 24.94 -9.48
CA LYS A 31 0.84 25.17 -10.68
C LYS A 31 1.64 24.85 -11.94
N GLY A 32 1.12 23.91 -12.74
CA GLY A 32 1.74 23.48 -13.99
C GLY A 32 2.93 22.52 -13.85
N ILE A 33 3.32 22.17 -12.62
CA ILE A 33 4.38 21.18 -12.34
C ILE A 33 3.79 19.77 -12.26
N LEU A 34 2.62 19.65 -11.62
CA LEU A 34 1.94 18.40 -11.32
C LEU A 34 0.60 18.34 -12.04
N GLY A 35 0.22 17.17 -12.57
CA GLY A 35 -1.07 16.96 -13.24
C GLY A 35 -2.05 16.07 -12.48
N GLY A 36 -1.64 15.53 -11.34
CA GLY A 36 -2.50 14.78 -10.45
C GLY A 36 -1.92 14.63 -9.04
N VAL A 37 -2.74 14.09 -8.15
CA VAL A 37 -2.37 13.86 -6.75
C VAL A 37 -3.02 12.57 -6.26
N HIS A 38 -2.20 11.68 -5.71
CA HIS A 38 -2.64 10.63 -4.82
C HIS A 38 -2.72 11.21 -3.42
N ILE A 39 -3.96 11.40 -2.97
CA ILE A 39 -4.25 11.80 -1.59
C ILE A 39 -4.34 10.50 -0.80
N LEU A 40 -3.35 10.27 0.07
CA LEU A 40 -3.34 9.14 1.00
C LEU A 40 -4.60 9.15 1.87
N PRO A 41 -4.96 8.03 2.53
CA PRO A 41 -6.28 7.86 3.13
C PRO A 41 -6.75 9.08 3.92
N PHE A 42 -7.82 9.69 3.44
CA PHE A 42 -8.39 10.94 3.95
C PHE A 42 -9.73 10.72 4.66
N PHE A 43 -10.00 9.46 5.01
CA PHE A 43 -11.28 9.00 5.57
C PHE A 43 -11.29 9.13 7.09
N TYR A 44 -12.47 9.05 7.69
CA TYR A 44 -12.59 9.18 9.15
C TYR A 44 -12.18 7.89 9.89
N PRO A 45 -11.26 7.94 10.87
CA PRO A 45 -10.34 9.06 11.18
C PRO A 45 -9.04 9.01 10.35
N ILE A 46 -8.49 10.17 9.97
CA ILE A 46 -7.20 10.25 9.25
C ILE A 46 -6.00 9.92 10.16
N ASP A 47 -6.19 10.05 11.48
CA ASP A 47 -5.20 9.81 12.52
C ASP A 47 -5.57 8.58 13.37
N GLY A 48 -6.08 7.54 12.70
CA GLY A 48 -6.31 6.22 13.29
C GLY A 48 -5.02 5.50 13.70
N ALA A 49 -5.15 4.22 14.01
CA ALA A 49 -4.03 3.36 14.41
C ALA A 49 -2.95 3.25 13.32
N ASP A 50 -3.33 3.46 12.05
CA ASP A 50 -2.46 3.31 10.89
C ASP A 50 -2.60 4.50 9.93
N ALA A 51 -2.60 5.73 10.47
CA ALA A 51 -2.59 6.98 9.69
C ALA A 51 -3.66 7.07 8.58
N GLY A 52 -4.85 6.52 8.83
CA GLY A 52 -6.00 6.55 7.92
C GLY A 52 -6.25 5.24 7.18
N PHE A 53 -5.32 4.27 7.24
CA PHE A 53 -5.50 2.91 6.69
C PHE A 53 -6.46 2.03 7.52
N ASP A 54 -6.95 2.52 8.65
CA ASP A 54 -7.97 1.88 9.49
C ASP A 54 -9.27 2.71 9.55
N PRO A 55 -9.99 2.91 8.43
CA PRO A 55 -11.16 3.76 8.41
C PRO A 55 -12.27 3.18 9.30
N ILE A 56 -12.86 4.03 10.14
CA ILE A 56 -14.13 3.73 10.82
C ILE A 56 -15.26 3.80 9.80
N ASP A 57 -15.23 4.83 8.95
CA ASP A 57 -16.15 4.98 7.82
C ASP A 57 -15.39 5.51 6.60
N HIS A 58 -15.23 4.63 5.63
CA HIS A 58 -14.52 4.88 4.38
C HIS A 58 -15.27 5.80 3.41
N THR A 59 -16.56 6.05 3.68
CA THR A 59 -17.42 6.90 2.86
C THR A 59 -17.49 8.33 3.39
N ILE A 60 -16.80 8.63 4.49
CA ILE A 60 -16.75 9.94 5.14
C ILE A 60 -15.32 10.47 5.07
N VAL A 61 -15.13 11.63 4.45
CA VAL A 61 -13.89 12.42 4.57
C VAL A 61 -13.75 12.88 6.03
N ASP A 62 -12.56 12.76 6.61
CA ASP A 62 -12.34 13.22 7.99
C ASP A 62 -12.70 14.72 8.12
N PRO A 63 -13.65 15.08 9.01
CA PRO A 63 -14.07 16.47 9.19
C PRO A 63 -12.92 17.44 9.57
N LYS A 64 -11.80 16.93 10.12
CA LYS A 64 -10.61 17.73 10.43
C LYS A 64 -9.98 18.35 9.19
N ILE A 65 -10.02 17.63 8.05
CA ILE A 65 -9.33 18.03 6.82
C ILE A 65 -10.26 18.57 5.73
N GLY A 66 -11.56 18.25 5.78
CA GLY A 66 -12.54 18.78 4.84
C GLY A 66 -13.73 17.86 4.57
N THR A 67 -14.24 17.92 3.35
CA THR A 67 -15.43 17.22 2.88
C THR A 67 -15.22 16.66 1.47
N TRP A 68 -16.14 15.82 1.02
CA TRP A 68 -16.18 15.37 -0.36
C TRP A 68 -16.32 16.51 -1.39
N SER A 69 -16.92 17.65 -1.01
CA SER A 69 -16.99 18.82 -1.90
C SER A 69 -15.61 19.42 -2.19
N ASP A 70 -14.68 19.31 -1.23
CA ASP A 70 -13.30 19.76 -1.40
C ASP A 70 -12.52 18.84 -2.35
N ILE A 71 -12.75 17.52 -2.26
CA ILE A 71 -12.23 16.55 -3.23
C ILE A 71 -12.76 16.85 -4.64
N ALA A 72 -14.07 17.14 -4.76
CA ALA A 72 -14.67 17.52 -6.03
C ALA A 72 -14.21 18.89 -6.56
N ALA A 73 -13.72 19.77 -5.69
CA ALA A 73 -13.08 21.01 -6.12
C ALA A 73 -11.69 20.73 -6.71
N LEU A 74 -10.87 19.92 -6.02
CA LEU A 74 -9.54 19.51 -6.47
C LEU A 74 -9.59 18.76 -7.82
N SER A 75 -10.57 17.89 -8.00
CA SER A 75 -10.73 17.07 -9.21
C SER A 75 -11.05 17.86 -10.47
N LYS A 76 -11.44 19.14 -10.36
CA LYS A 76 -11.64 20.02 -11.54
C LYS A 76 -10.33 20.36 -12.24
N SER A 77 -9.22 20.37 -11.52
CA SER A 77 -7.89 20.74 -12.02
C SER A 77 -6.90 19.58 -12.06
N LEU A 78 -7.10 18.56 -11.22
CA LEU A 78 -6.16 17.47 -10.99
C LEU A 78 -6.82 16.13 -11.22
N GLU A 79 -6.04 15.14 -11.68
CA GLU A 79 -6.47 13.75 -11.53
C GLU A 79 -6.24 13.30 -10.10
N ILE A 80 -7.30 12.87 -9.43
CA ILE A 80 -7.22 12.38 -8.05
C ILE A 80 -7.07 10.86 -8.06
N THR A 81 -6.05 10.37 -7.35
CA THR A 81 -5.95 8.98 -6.92
C THR A 81 -6.37 8.88 -5.46
N ALA A 82 -7.25 7.93 -5.13
CA ALA A 82 -7.68 7.64 -3.77
C ALA A 82 -7.52 6.14 -3.47
N ASP A 83 -7.28 5.82 -2.20
CA ASP A 83 -7.14 4.44 -1.73
C ASP A 83 -8.50 3.76 -1.53
N LEU A 84 -8.63 2.55 -2.06
CA LEU A 84 -9.62 1.58 -1.63
C LEU A 84 -8.92 0.53 -0.76
N ILE A 85 -8.99 0.75 0.55
CA ILE A 85 -8.65 -0.23 1.60
C ILE A 85 -9.72 -1.33 1.60
N VAL A 86 -9.50 -2.33 0.75
CA VAL A 86 -10.45 -3.42 0.49
C VAL A 86 -10.28 -4.59 1.46
N ASN A 87 -9.07 -4.77 2.01
CA ASN A 87 -8.75 -5.94 2.83
C ASN A 87 -9.41 -5.89 4.21
N HIS A 88 -9.53 -4.71 4.82
CA HIS A 88 -9.89 -4.57 6.22
C HIS A 88 -10.62 -3.26 6.53
N ILE A 89 -11.15 -3.16 7.75
CA ILE A 89 -11.81 -1.96 8.29
C ILE A 89 -11.46 -1.81 9.79
N SER A 90 -11.62 -0.61 10.36
CA SER A 90 -11.42 -0.40 11.79
C SER A 90 -12.32 -1.30 12.64
N SER A 91 -11.78 -1.80 13.75
CA SER A 91 -12.52 -2.43 14.85
C SER A 91 -13.55 -1.49 15.49
N LYS A 92 -13.44 -0.17 15.25
CA LYS A 92 -14.41 0.83 15.71
C LYS A 92 -15.52 1.11 14.69
N SER A 93 -15.51 0.44 13.53
CA SER A 93 -16.54 0.58 12.49
C SER A 93 -17.92 0.13 12.97
N SER A 94 -18.96 0.79 12.47
CA SER A 94 -20.34 0.49 12.85
C SER A 94 -20.73 -0.97 12.57
N GLN A 95 -20.23 -1.53 11.48
CA GLN A 95 -20.43 -2.91 11.05
C GLN A 95 -19.82 -3.88 12.05
N PHE A 96 -18.59 -3.63 12.50
CA PHE A 96 -17.93 -4.52 13.46
C PHE A 96 -18.52 -4.39 14.86
N GLN A 97 -18.89 -3.17 15.28
CA GLN A 97 -19.59 -2.96 16.54
C GLN A 97 -20.96 -3.66 16.57
N ASP A 98 -21.68 -3.70 15.45
CA ASP A 98 -22.91 -4.47 15.31
C ASP A 98 -22.66 -5.98 15.40
N PHE A 99 -21.61 -6.48 14.74
CA PHE A 99 -21.15 -7.87 14.88
C PHE A 99 -20.79 -8.24 16.32
N LEU A 100 -20.05 -7.38 17.04
CA LEU A 100 -19.73 -7.59 18.46
C LEU A 100 -20.98 -7.63 19.35
N LYS A 101 -22.02 -6.87 18.99
CA LYS A 101 -23.26 -6.80 19.76
C LYS A 101 -24.18 -7.98 19.53
N TYR A 102 -24.34 -8.42 18.28
CA TYR A 102 -25.33 -9.42 17.90
C TYR A 102 -24.75 -10.77 17.48
N GLY A 103 -23.43 -10.89 17.33
CA GLY A 103 -22.76 -12.11 16.87
C GLY A 103 -23.34 -12.57 15.53
N ASP A 104 -23.70 -13.85 15.44
CA ASP A 104 -24.27 -14.46 14.24
C ASP A 104 -25.60 -13.83 13.79
N GLN A 105 -26.32 -13.16 14.69
CA GLN A 105 -27.57 -12.45 14.37
C GLN A 105 -27.35 -11.07 13.74
N SER A 106 -26.09 -10.58 13.71
CA SER A 106 -25.76 -9.34 13.03
C SER A 106 -25.99 -9.46 11.53
N LEU A 107 -26.48 -8.38 10.91
CA LEU A 107 -26.55 -8.28 9.45
C LEU A 107 -25.15 -8.35 8.80
N TYR A 108 -24.10 -8.09 9.57
CA TYR A 108 -22.70 -8.08 9.15
C TYR A 108 -21.93 -9.32 9.61
N SER A 109 -22.58 -10.36 10.17
CA SER A 109 -21.89 -11.53 10.73
C SER A 109 -20.98 -12.24 9.73
N GLY A 110 -21.38 -12.33 8.46
CA GLY A 110 -20.58 -12.91 7.38
C GLY A 110 -19.57 -11.94 6.74
N MET A 111 -19.56 -10.67 7.13
CA MET A 111 -18.66 -9.63 6.58
C MET A 111 -17.23 -9.76 7.11
N PHE A 112 -17.03 -10.33 8.30
CA PHE A 112 -15.71 -10.39 8.95
C PHE A 112 -15.14 -11.80 8.90
N LEU A 113 -13.85 -11.91 8.59
CA LEU A 113 -13.17 -13.19 8.59
C LEU A 113 -12.79 -13.60 10.02
N THR A 114 -13.10 -14.85 10.35
CA THR A 114 -12.68 -15.51 11.60
C THR A 114 -11.88 -16.75 11.27
N LEU A 115 -11.11 -17.27 12.24
CA LEU A 115 -10.43 -18.55 12.09
C LEU A 115 -11.44 -19.65 11.70
N GLY A 116 -12.63 -19.66 12.33
CA GLY A 116 -13.67 -20.65 12.05
C GLY A 116 -14.36 -20.47 10.69
N SER A 117 -14.49 -19.24 10.18
CA SER A 117 -15.08 -19.02 8.86
C SER A 117 -14.15 -19.45 7.72
N VAL A 118 -12.84 -19.27 7.91
CA VAL A 118 -11.83 -19.72 6.92
C VAL A 118 -11.57 -21.21 7.06
N PHE A 119 -11.46 -21.72 8.29
CA PHE A 119 -11.16 -23.12 8.60
C PHE A 119 -12.33 -23.78 9.38
N PRO A 120 -13.45 -24.09 8.72
CA PRO A 120 -14.65 -24.62 9.37
C PRO A 120 -14.45 -25.99 10.04
N ASN A 121 -13.43 -26.74 9.59
CA ASN A 121 -13.08 -28.06 10.13
C ASN A 121 -11.88 -28.00 11.10
N GLY A 122 -11.49 -26.80 11.53
CA GLY A 122 -10.24 -26.55 12.27
C GLY A 122 -9.04 -26.36 11.35
N ALA A 123 -7.97 -25.76 11.89
CA ALA A 123 -6.70 -25.52 11.21
C ALA A 123 -5.60 -26.37 11.85
N THR A 124 -4.76 -26.98 11.02
CA THR A 124 -3.53 -27.66 11.48
C THR A 124 -2.39 -26.66 11.66
N GLU A 125 -1.31 -27.06 12.32
CA GLU A 125 -0.10 -26.23 12.42
C GLU A 125 0.47 -25.89 11.02
N GLU A 126 0.45 -26.85 10.10
CA GLU A 126 0.90 -26.64 8.72
C GLU A 126 0.05 -25.58 8.00
N ASP A 127 -1.27 -25.60 8.19
CA ASP A 127 -2.17 -24.59 7.61
C ASP A 127 -1.81 -23.19 8.10
N LEU A 128 -1.57 -23.04 9.41
CA LEU A 128 -1.27 -21.74 10.02
C LEU A 128 0.10 -21.20 9.63
N LEU A 129 1.10 -22.09 9.51
CA LEU A 129 2.47 -21.72 9.10
C LEU A 129 2.56 -21.36 7.62
N ARG A 130 1.65 -21.86 6.78
CA ARG A 130 1.62 -21.56 5.34
C ARG A 130 1.15 -20.13 5.04
N ILE A 131 0.37 -19.53 5.93
CA ILE A 131 -0.16 -18.17 5.73
C ILE A 131 1.00 -17.17 5.56
N TYR A 132 0.96 -16.41 4.48
CA TYR A 132 1.90 -15.33 4.23
C TYR A 132 1.59 -14.13 5.13
N ARG A 133 2.63 -13.56 5.75
CA ARG A 133 2.46 -12.57 6.83
C ARG A 133 3.45 -11.43 6.67
N PRO A 134 3.00 -10.16 6.76
CA PRO A 134 3.89 -9.00 6.79
C PRO A 134 4.53 -8.80 8.18
N ARG A 135 4.17 -9.64 9.17
CA ARG A 135 4.67 -9.58 10.55
C ARG A 135 4.96 -10.97 11.13
N PRO A 136 5.82 -11.08 12.17
CA PRO A 136 6.21 -12.39 12.72
C PRO A 136 5.08 -13.17 13.41
N SER A 137 4.05 -12.50 13.94
CA SER A 137 2.92 -13.13 14.63
C SER A 137 1.88 -13.69 13.65
N LEU A 138 1.03 -14.61 14.10
CA LEU A 138 -0.13 -15.05 13.31
C LEU A 138 -1.13 -13.88 13.11
N PRO A 139 -1.90 -13.88 12.01
CA PRO A 139 -2.79 -12.77 11.66
C PRO A 139 -4.14 -12.90 12.39
N PHE A 140 -4.12 -13.08 13.71
CA PHE A 140 -5.33 -13.31 14.49
C PHE A 140 -5.35 -12.48 15.77
N THR A 141 -6.54 -11.99 16.11
CA THR A 141 -6.83 -11.31 17.38
C THR A 141 -8.00 -12.00 18.06
N THR A 142 -7.90 -12.22 19.38
CA THR A 142 -9.03 -12.72 20.16
C THR A 142 -9.92 -11.55 20.56
N ILE A 143 -11.20 -11.61 20.20
CA ILE A 143 -12.20 -10.63 20.59
C ILE A 143 -13.25 -11.29 21.49
N THR A 144 -13.87 -10.49 22.35
CA THR A 144 -14.99 -10.91 23.19
C THR A 144 -16.21 -10.07 22.80
N SER A 145 -17.23 -10.72 22.25
CA SER A 145 -18.51 -10.10 21.93
C SER A 145 -19.23 -9.64 23.20
N LEU A 146 -20.20 -8.74 23.09
CA LEU A 146 -20.93 -8.18 24.24
C LEU A 146 -21.75 -9.24 24.99
N ASN A 147 -22.08 -10.36 24.34
CA ASN A 147 -22.72 -11.52 24.96
C ASN A 147 -21.73 -12.45 25.69
N GLY A 148 -20.44 -12.11 25.75
CA GLY A 148 -19.38 -12.89 26.40
C GLY A 148 -18.76 -13.99 25.54
N GLN A 149 -19.22 -14.18 24.31
CA GLN A 149 -18.64 -15.15 23.38
C GLN A 149 -17.27 -14.69 22.89
N LYS A 150 -16.27 -15.58 22.93
CA LYS A 150 -14.96 -15.32 22.35
C LYS A 150 -14.90 -15.82 20.92
N SER A 151 -14.26 -15.04 20.05
CA SER A 151 -13.94 -15.46 18.68
C SER A 151 -12.53 -14.99 18.31
N ILE A 152 -11.94 -15.71 17.35
CA ILE A 152 -10.62 -15.39 16.81
C ILE A 152 -10.87 -14.76 15.44
N VAL A 153 -10.72 -13.44 15.35
CA VAL A 153 -10.90 -12.68 14.11
C VAL A 153 -9.59 -12.57 13.36
N TRP A 154 -9.67 -12.53 12.03
CA TRP A 154 -8.52 -12.34 11.17
C TRP A 154 -8.10 -10.86 11.17
N THR A 155 -6.82 -10.61 11.44
CA THR A 155 -6.20 -9.29 11.51
C THR A 155 -4.81 -9.38 10.90
N THR A 156 -4.70 -9.13 9.59
CA THR A 156 -3.45 -9.28 8.83
C THR A 156 -2.40 -8.28 9.31
N PHE A 157 -2.81 -7.03 9.53
CA PHE A 157 -1.96 -5.90 9.92
C PHE A 157 -2.00 -5.64 11.43
N THR A 158 -2.67 -4.60 11.92
CA THR A 158 -2.84 -4.36 13.36
C THR A 158 -4.05 -5.11 13.94
N SER A 159 -4.13 -5.23 15.27
CA SER A 159 -5.32 -5.79 15.93
C SER A 159 -6.56 -4.89 15.82
N GLU A 160 -6.38 -3.62 15.40
CA GLU A 160 -7.48 -2.69 15.14
C GLU A 160 -8.01 -2.78 13.70
N GLN A 161 -7.32 -3.48 12.80
CA GLN A 161 -7.70 -3.67 11.40
C GLN A 161 -8.29 -5.08 11.20
N ILE A 162 -9.61 -5.15 11.08
CA ILE A 162 -10.36 -6.41 10.96
C ILE A 162 -10.54 -6.76 9.49
N ASP A 163 -10.04 -7.93 9.08
CA ASP A 163 -10.12 -8.37 7.69
C ASP A 163 -11.56 -8.71 7.26
N LEU A 164 -11.91 -8.28 6.06
CA LEU A 164 -13.22 -8.44 5.46
C LEU A 164 -13.30 -9.72 4.61
N ASN A 165 -14.46 -10.36 4.63
CA ASN A 165 -14.85 -11.31 3.61
C ASN A 165 -15.40 -10.54 2.40
N VAL A 166 -14.50 -10.20 1.48
CA VAL A 166 -14.80 -9.35 0.31
C VAL A 166 -15.82 -9.95 -0.67
N ASN A 167 -16.06 -11.26 -0.59
CA ASN A 167 -17.03 -11.99 -1.40
C ASN A 167 -18.40 -12.17 -0.71
N HIS A 168 -18.50 -11.85 0.58
CA HIS A 168 -19.80 -11.84 1.26
C HIS A 168 -20.61 -10.64 0.76
N PRO A 169 -21.96 -10.73 0.61
CA PRO A 169 -22.77 -9.63 0.10
C PRO A 169 -22.56 -8.28 0.82
N GLN A 170 -22.29 -8.29 2.13
CA GLN A 170 -21.98 -7.07 2.88
C GLN A 170 -20.56 -6.53 2.60
N GLY A 171 -19.57 -7.42 2.41
CA GLY A 171 -18.23 -7.02 2.00
C GLY A 171 -18.22 -6.46 0.59
N GLU A 172 -19.00 -7.09 -0.30
CA GLU A 172 -19.21 -6.61 -1.67
C GLU A 172 -19.90 -5.25 -1.71
N ALA A 173 -20.98 -5.09 -0.95
CA ALA A 173 -21.68 -3.82 -0.83
C ALA A 173 -20.76 -2.70 -0.30
N TYR A 174 -19.88 -3.02 0.65
CA TYR A 174 -18.93 -2.07 1.22
C TYR A 174 -17.96 -1.50 0.18
N TRP A 175 -17.21 -2.34 -0.53
CA TRP A 175 -16.23 -1.83 -1.50
C TRP A 175 -16.90 -1.20 -2.72
N LYS A 176 -18.10 -1.66 -3.12
CA LYS A 176 -18.88 -1.03 -4.20
C LYS A 176 -19.36 0.37 -3.84
N ALA A 177 -19.83 0.58 -2.59
CA ALA A 177 -20.29 1.88 -2.14
C ALA A 177 -19.15 2.93 -2.14
N ILE A 178 -17.94 2.52 -1.78
CA ILE A 178 -16.75 3.38 -1.81
C ILE A 178 -16.41 3.78 -3.25
N LEU A 179 -16.37 2.82 -4.18
CA LEU A 179 -16.11 3.13 -5.60
C LEU A 179 -17.18 4.04 -6.22
N GLN A 180 -18.45 3.88 -5.83
CA GLN A 180 -19.53 4.78 -6.24
C GLN A 180 -19.31 6.20 -5.71
N LYS A 181 -18.89 6.35 -4.44
CA LYS A 181 -18.51 7.64 -3.86
C LYS A 181 -17.33 8.28 -4.60
N PHE A 182 -16.31 7.50 -4.91
CA PHE A 182 -15.15 7.97 -5.67
C PHE A 182 -15.56 8.52 -7.04
N GLN A 183 -16.42 7.79 -7.75
CA GLN A 183 -16.98 8.25 -9.02
C GLN A 183 -17.83 9.52 -8.87
N GLU A 184 -18.66 9.63 -7.81
CA GLU A 184 -19.52 10.79 -7.53
C GLU A 184 -18.71 12.10 -7.38
N TYR A 185 -17.54 12.04 -6.72
CA TYR A 185 -16.72 13.23 -6.40
C TYR A 185 -15.49 13.42 -7.30
N GLY A 186 -15.42 12.69 -8.41
CA GLY A 186 -14.42 12.93 -9.46
C GLY A 186 -13.04 12.33 -9.19
N VAL A 187 -12.94 11.30 -8.33
CA VAL A 187 -11.75 10.45 -8.28
C VAL A 187 -11.57 9.80 -9.65
N LYS A 188 -10.33 9.76 -10.15
CA LYS A 188 -10.02 9.20 -11.46
C LYS A 188 -9.36 7.83 -11.39
N THR A 189 -8.54 7.62 -10.38
CA THR A 189 -7.79 6.38 -10.17
C THR A 189 -8.01 5.87 -8.75
N VAL A 190 -8.16 4.57 -8.62
CA VAL A 190 -8.31 3.90 -7.33
C VAL A 190 -7.09 3.05 -7.08
N ARG A 191 -6.36 3.33 -6.01
CA ARG A 191 -5.29 2.47 -5.52
C ARG A 191 -5.92 1.35 -4.70
N LEU A 192 -5.73 0.09 -5.10
CA LEU A 192 -6.18 -1.05 -4.29
C LEU A 192 -5.12 -1.34 -3.24
N ASP A 193 -5.42 -0.96 -2.01
CA ASP A 193 -4.54 -1.13 -0.86
C ASP A 193 -4.64 -2.56 -0.32
N ALA A 194 -3.49 -3.19 -0.09
CA ALA A 194 -3.36 -4.52 0.50
C ALA A 194 -4.21 -5.61 -0.18
N VAL A 195 -4.53 -5.43 -1.47
CA VAL A 195 -5.47 -6.32 -2.19
C VAL A 195 -4.92 -7.74 -2.35
N GLY A 196 -3.59 -7.89 -2.34
CA GLY A 196 -2.92 -9.19 -2.35
C GLY A 196 -3.31 -10.10 -1.19
N TYR A 197 -3.82 -9.54 -0.08
CA TYR A 197 -4.28 -10.26 1.11
C TYR A 197 -5.79 -10.52 1.13
N ALA A 198 -6.58 -9.98 0.19
CA ALA A 198 -8.03 -9.92 0.32
C ALA A 198 -8.71 -11.30 0.42
N ILE A 199 -8.16 -12.33 -0.21
CA ILE A 199 -8.75 -13.68 -0.25
C ILE A 199 -8.01 -14.64 0.66
N LYS A 200 -8.76 -15.26 1.59
CA LYS A 200 -8.26 -16.26 2.53
C LYS A 200 -8.77 -17.65 2.15
N LYS A 201 -7.86 -18.60 1.95
CA LYS A 201 -8.19 -19.97 1.53
C LYS A 201 -7.33 -21.01 2.25
N PRO A 202 -7.94 -22.00 2.93
CA PRO A 202 -7.21 -23.12 3.54
C PRO A 202 -6.26 -23.82 2.57
N GLY A 203 -5.11 -24.30 3.08
CA GLY A 203 -4.09 -24.97 2.28
C GLY A 203 -3.27 -24.08 1.35
N THR A 204 -3.45 -22.75 1.41
CA THR A 204 -2.72 -21.78 0.59
C THR A 204 -2.01 -20.73 1.45
N SER A 205 -1.18 -19.90 0.83
CA SER A 205 -0.57 -18.74 1.50
C SER A 205 -1.57 -17.65 1.87
N SER A 206 -2.78 -17.64 1.27
CA SER A 206 -3.74 -16.53 1.35
C SER A 206 -3.15 -15.18 0.92
N PHE A 207 -2.13 -15.21 0.06
CA PHE A 207 -1.52 -14.02 -0.53
C PHE A 207 -1.21 -14.26 -2.00
N MET A 208 -1.78 -13.42 -2.87
CA MET A 208 -1.62 -13.50 -4.33
C MET A 208 -1.86 -14.92 -4.89
N ILE A 209 -2.90 -15.59 -4.37
CA ILE A 209 -3.36 -16.89 -4.88
C ILE A 209 -4.25 -16.69 -6.12
N PRO A 210 -4.51 -17.72 -6.94
CA PRO A 210 -5.34 -17.58 -8.15
C PRO A 210 -6.69 -16.86 -7.91
N GLU A 211 -7.38 -17.17 -6.81
CA GLU A 211 -8.65 -16.52 -6.44
C GLU A 211 -8.47 -15.04 -6.09
N THR A 212 -7.28 -14.61 -5.66
CA THR A 212 -6.96 -13.18 -5.46
C THR A 212 -6.86 -12.46 -6.80
N PHE A 213 -6.26 -13.09 -7.82
CA PHE A 213 -6.23 -12.53 -9.17
C PHE A 213 -7.64 -12.40 -9.75
N GLU A 214 -8.48 -13.45 -9.61
CA GLU A 214 -9.88 -13.42 -10.03
C GLU A 214 -10.65 -12.28 -9.35
N PHE A 215 -10.46 -12.08 -8.04
CA PHE A 215 -11.05 -10.97 -7.30
C PHE A 215 -10.56 -9.60 -7.79
N ILE A 216 -9.26 -9.43 -8.02
CA ILE A 216 -8.70 -8.17 -8.55
C ILE A 216 -9.28 -7.88 -9.94
N GLU A 217 -9.40 -8.89 -10.80
CA GLU A 217 -10.00 -8.73 -12.12
C GLU A 217 -11.47 -8.30 -12.02
N GLN A 218 -12.27 -8.96 -11.17
CA GLN A 218 -13.67 -8.60 -10.94
C GLN A 218 -13.82 -7.16 -10.44
N LEU A 219 -13.04 -6.79 -9.42
CA LEU A 219 -13.05 -5.43 -8.87
C LEU A 219 -12.64 -4.41 -9.94
N THR A 220 -11.60 -4.72 -10.72
CA THR A 220 -11.14 -3.88 -11.82
C THR A 220 -12.20 -3.67 -12.88
N GLN A 221 -12.91 -4.72 -13.29
CA GLN A 221 -14.02 -4.61 -14.24
C GLN A 221 -15.15 -3.72 -13.70
N TYR A 222 -15.48 -3.85 -12.42
CA TYR A 222 -16.49 -2.98 -11.79
C TYR A 222 -16.01 -1.52 -11.72
N ALA A 223 -14.77 -1.26 -11.30
CA ALA A 223 -14.19 0.09 -11.26
C ALA A 223 -14.20 0.75 -12.66
N ARG A 224 -13.79 -0.01 -13.70
CA ARG A 224 -13.86 0.44 -15.10
C ARG A 224 -15.28 0.78 -15.55
N SER A 225 -16.28 0.02 -15.10
CA SER A 225 -17.69 0.31 -15.39
C SER A 225 -18.16 1.66 -14.82
N LEU A 226 -17.48 2.16 -13.78
CA LEU A 226 -17.68 3.48 -13.19
C LEU A 226 -16.77 4.57 -13.79
N GLY A 227 -15.95 4.23 -14.80
CA GLY A 227 -14.99 5.15 -15.42
C GLY A 227 -13.71 5.40 -14.62
N LEU A 228 -13.46 4.58 -13.60
CA LEU A 228 -12.28 4.62 -12.73
C LEU A 228 -11.17 3.73 -13.32
N GLU A 229 -9.92 4.19 -13.23
CA GLU A 229 -8.74 3.35 -13.48
C GLU A 229 -8.29 2.68 -12.17
N VAL A 230 -7.77 1.46 -12.26
CA VAL A 230 -7.23 0.73 -11.11
C VAL A 230 -5.71 0.72 -11.11
N LEU A 231 -5.14 1.17 -9.99
CA LEU A 231 -3.73 1.02 -9.63
C LEU A 231 -3.63 -0.02 -8.51
N VAL A 232 -2.88 -1.08 -8.72
CA VAL A 232 -2.70 -2.11 -7.68
C VAL A 232 -1.39 -1.90 -6.92
N GLU A 233 -1.48 -1.91 -5.60
CA GLU A 233 -0.33 -2.05 -4.71
C GLU A 233 -0.13 -3.52 -4.31
N ILE A 234 1.01 -4.07 -4.70
CA ILE A 234 1.49 -5.39 -4.33
C ILE A 234 3.00 -5.28 -4.13
N HIS A 235 3.45 -5.51 -2.91
CA HIS A 235 4.85 -5.76 -2.58
C HIS A 235 5.09 -7.28 -2.54
N ALA A 236 5.75 -7.78 -3.58
CA ALA A 236 5.97 -9.21 -3.80
C ALA A 236 7.12 -9.43 -4.80
N HIS A 237 7.48 -10.69 -5.01
CA HIS A 237 8.41 -11.05 -6.06
C HIS A 237 7.98 -10.50 -7.42
N TYR A 238 8.93 -9.88 -8.14
CA TYR A 238 8.69 -9.08 -9.35
C TYR A 238 7.84 -9.78 -10.43
N ARG A 239 7.87 -11.11 -10.50
CA ARG A 239 7.06 -11.88 -11.48
C ARG A 239 5.56 -11.75 -11.22
N LYS A 240 5.13 -11.70 -9.96
CA LYS A 240 3.72 -11.46 -9.60
C LYS A 240 3.25 -10.09 -10.06
N GLN A 241 4.13 -9.08 -9.96
CA GLN A 241 3.87 -7.74 -10.47
C GLN A 241 3.70 -7.73 -12.00
N ILE A 242 4.54 -8.48 -12.73
CA ILE A 242 4.42 -8.64 -14.19
C ILE A 242 3.12 -9.35 -14.57
N GLU A 243 2.72 -10.35 -13.81
CA GLU A 243 1.51 -11.11 -14.05
C GLU A 243 0.26 -10.26 -13.85
N ILE A 244 0.12 -9.60 -12.69
CA ILE A 244 -1.06 -8.80 -12.35
C ILE A 244 -1.22 -7.59 -13.26
N ALA A 245 -0.11 -7.02 -13.76
CA ALA A 245 -0.11 -5.89 -14.69
C ALA A 245 -0.89 -6.16 -15.98
N ARG A 246 -1.14 -7.43 -16.34
CA ARG A 246 -1.93 -7.80 -17.53
C ARG A 246 -3.44 -7.65 -17.31
N GLN A 247 -3.89 -7.61 -16.06
CA GLN A 247 -5.32 -7.63 -15.70
C GLN A 247 -5.83 -6.24 -15.29
N VAL A 248 -4.92 -5.35 -14.84
CA VAL A 248 -5.24 -4.04 -14.27
C VAL A 248 -4.77 -2.88 -15.13
N ASP A 249 -5.26 -1.67 -14.84
CA ASP A 249 -4.87 -0.49 -15.62
C ASP A 249 -3.44 -0.07 -15.30
N ARG A 250 -3.04 -0.13 -14.02
CA ARG A 250 -1.73 0.30 -13.53
C ARG A 250 -1.20 -0.60 -12.42
N VAL A 251 0.13 -0.71 -12.37
CA VAL A 251 0.87 -1.33 -11.27
C VAL A 251 1.98 -0.39 -10.81
N TYR A 252 2.37 -0.46 -9.54
CA TYR A 252 3.58 0.22 -9.09
C TYR A 252 4.84 -0.45 -9.64
N ASP A 253 5.86 0.35 -9.94
CA ASP A 253 7.22 -0.14 -10.16
C ASP A 253 8.02 -0.05 -8.85
N PHE A 254 7.79 -1.01 -7.94
CA PHE A 254 8.50 -1.09 -6.67
C PHE A 254 9.90 -1.70 -6.77
N ALA A 255 10.24 -2.36 -7.88
CA ALA A 255 11.60 -2.81 -8.12
C ALA A 255 12.54 -1.64 -8.48
N LEU A 256 12.02 -0.57 -9.09
CA LEU A 256 12.82 0.58 -9.52
C LEU A 256 13.58 1.30 -8.38
N PRO A 257 12.98 1.65 -7.23
CA PRO A 257 13.71 2.31 -6.14
C PRO A 257 14.97 1.58 -5.66
N PRO A 258 14.90 0.30 -5.20
CA PRO A 258 16.09 -0.41 -4.73
C PRO A 258 17.11 -0.65 -5.86
N LEU A 259 16.68 -0.84 -7.10
CA LEU A 259 17.59 -0.99 -8.24
C LEU A 259 18.35 0.31 -8.57
N ILE A 260 17.70 1.47 -8.45
CA ILE A 260 18.36 2.77 -8.62
C ILE A 260 19.38 3.01 -7.51
N LEU A 261 19.01 2.77 -6.24
CA LEU A 261 19.94 2.88 -5.11
C LEU A 261 21.15 1.96 -5.32
N HIS A 262 20.90 0.69 -5.64
CA HIS A 262 21.95 -0.29 -5.93
C HIS A 262 22.87 0.18 -7.08
N ALA A 263 22.29 0.69 -8.17
CA ALA A 263 23.06 1.15 -9.32
C ALA A 263 23.95 2.36 -8.98
N ILE A 264 23.45 3.30 -8.18
CA ILE A 264 24.20 4.48 -7.71
C ILE A 264 25.34 4.04 -6.77
N TYR A 265 25.06 3.19 -5.78
CA TYR A 265 26.06 2.76 -4.80
C TYR A 265 27.21 1.98 -5.44
N ARG A 266 26.89 1.17 -6.46
CA ARG A 266 27.86 0.27 -7.11
C ARG A 266 28.50 0.86 -8.37
N GLY A 267 27.94 1.95 -8.90
CA GLY A 267 28.32 2.49 -10.20
C GLY A 267 28.03 1.51 -11.36
N LYS A 268 27.06 0.60 -11.20
CA LYS A 268 26.73 -0.46 -12.17
C LYS A 268 25.23 -0.54 -12.41
N SER A 269 24.80 -0.40 -13.66
CA SER A 269 23.37 -0.38 -14.04
C SER A 269 22.83 -1.71 -14.57
N GLN A 270 23.57 -2.83 -14.45
CA GLN A 270 23.20 -4.09 -15.11
C GLN A 270 21.80 -4.60 -14.75
N TYR A 271 21.46 -4.62 -13.45
CA TYR A 271 20.18 -5.11 -12.95
C TYR A 271 19.05 -4.11 -13.24
N LEU A 272 19.32 -2.81 -13.12
CA LEU A 272 18.38 -1.76 -13.52
C LEU A 272 18.03 -1.87 -15.01
N LYS A 273 19.03 -2.08 -15.87
CA LYS A 273 18.82 -2.29 -17.30
C LYS A 273 17.98 -3.53 -17.57
N GLN A 274 18.32 -4.66 -16.96
CA GLN A 274 17.57 -5.90 -17.09
C GLN A 274 16.10 -5.72 -16.67
N TRP A 275 15.85 -5.03 -15.56
CA TRP A 275 14.50 -4.72 -15.12
C TRP A 275 13.75 -3.87 -16.14
N LEU A 276 14.34 -2.78 -16.62
CA LEU A 276 13.70 -1.90 -17.61
C LEU A 276 13.40 -2.59 -18.94
N GLU A 277 14.08 -3.69 -19.27
CA GLU A 277 13.76 -4.53 -20.44
C GLU A 277 12.47 -5.34 -20.26
N ILE A 278 12.18 -5.81 -19.03
CA ILE A 278 11.06 -6.71 -18.73
C ILE A 278 9.91 -6.06 -17.95
N SER A 279 10.11 -4.86 -17.41
CA SER A 279 9.15 -4.20 -16.53
C SER A 279 7.83 -3.89 -17.24
N PRO A 280 6.68 -3.98 -16.53
CA PRO A 280 5.39 -3.63 -17.10
C PRO A 280 5.36 -2.20 -17.65
N ARG A 281 4.78 -2.00 -18.83
CA ARG A 281 4.72 -0.68 -19.49
C ARG A 281 3.58 0.20 -19.00
N ASN A 282 2.62 -0.39 -18.28
CA ASN A 282 1.55 0.31 -17.59
C ASN A 282 1.92 0.69 -16.15
N ALA A 283 3.20 0.91 -15.87
CA ALA A 283 3.68 1.23 -14.53
C ALA A 283 3.33 2.66 -14.07
N VAL A 284 3.22 2.81 -12.75
CA VAL A 284 3.39 4.06 -12.01
C VAL A 284 4.75 3.96 -11.32
N THR A 285 5.69 4.83 -11.69
CA THR A 285 7.06 4.78 -11.17
C THR A 285 7.18 5.61 -9.90
N VAL A 286 7.88 5.09 -8.90
CA VAL A 286 8.15 5.76 -7.61
C VAL A 286 9.62 5.64 -7.25
N LEU A 287 10.09 6.48 -6.32
CA LEU A 287 11.33 6.26 -5.56
C LEU A 287 10.98 6.06 -4.09
N ASP A 288 10.15 6.97 -3.58
CA ASP A 288 9.60 7.01 -2.24
C ASP A 288 8.08 6.89 -2.28
N THR A 289 7.54 6.29 -1.21
CA THR A 289 6.10 6.24 -0.92
C THR A 289 5.90 6.66 0.54
N HIS A 290 4.71 6.37 1.09
CA HIS A 290 4.44 6.53 2.51
C HIS A 290 4.95 5.35 3.36
N ASP A 291 5.30 4.24 2.72
CA ASP A 291 5.88 3.04 3.33
C ASP A 291 7.41 3.06 3.23
N GLY A 292 8.07 2.02 3.76
CA GLY A 292 9.52 1.85 3.61
C GLY A 292 9.94 1.41 2.20
N ILE A 293 11.24 1.47 1.93
CA ILE A 293 11.84 1.04 0.66
C ILE A 293 11.77 -0.50 0.57
N GLY A 294 10.95 -1.02 -0.34
CA GLY A 294 10.69 -2.46 -0.52
C GLY A 294 11.86 -3.25 -1.09
N VAL A 295 12.72 -3.78 -0.22
CA VAL A 295 13.84 -4.63 -0.64
C VAL A 295 13.39 -6.03 -1.07
N ILE A 296 12.22 -6.48 -0.62
CA ILE A 296 11.65 -7.76 -1.06
C ILE A 296 11.26 -7.76 -2.54
N ASP A 297 10.99 -6.59 -3.14
CA ASP A 297 10.51 -6.49 -4.52
C ASP A 297 11.59 -6.84 -5.55
N VAL A 298 12.86 -6.83 -5.12
CA VAL A 298 14.03 -7.27 -5.89
C VAL A 298 14.65 -8.56 -5.35
N GLY A 299 14.13 -9.06 -4.22
CA GLY A 299 14.62 -10.25 -3.54
C GLY A 299 14.03 -11.56 -4.04
N PRO A 300 14.59 -12.70 -3.59
CA PRO A 300 14.02 -14.00 -3.89
C PRO A 300 12.69 -14.22 -3.15
N GLU A 301 11.93 -15.22 -3.59
CA GLU A 301 10.79 -15.73 -2.84
C GLU A 301 10.90 -17.24 -2.63
N ILE A 302 10.26 -17.75 -1.58
CA ILE A 302 10.09 -19.19 -1.37
C ILE A 302 8.68 -19.58 -1.82
N VAL A 303 8.59 -20.49 -2.78
CA VAL A 303 7.34 -21.06 -3.28
C VAL A 303 7.39 -22.57 -3.07
N ASP A 304 6.47 -23.09 -2.26
CA ASP A 304 6.38 -24.53 -1.92
C ASP A 304 7.72 -25.15 -1.46
N GLY A 305 8.48 -24.39 -0.67
CA GLY A 305 9.79 -24.81 -0.14
C GLY A 305 10.95 -24.66 -1.12
N VAL A 306 10.72 -24.11 -2.32
CA VAL A 306 11.75 -23.86 -3.33
C VAL A 306 12.04 -22.36 -3.43
N SER A 307 13.31 -22.00 -3.33
CA SER A 307 13.77 -20.62 -3.54
C SER A 307 13.75 -20.26 -5.02
N VAL A 308 13.10 -19.16 -5.35
CA VAL A 308 13.05 -18.55 -6.68
C VAL A 308 13.86 -17.26 -6.63
N ASP A 309 14.86 -17.14 -7.50
CA ASP A 309 15.76 -15.98 -7.52
C ASP A 309 15.02 -14.67 -7.89
N GLY A 310 15.40 -13.60 -7.19
CA GLY A 310 14.96 -12.24 -7.45
C GLY A 310 15.70 -11.53 -8.58
N LEU A 311 15.61 -10.20 -8.59
CA LEU A 311 16.36 -9.33 -9.51
C LEU A 311 17.79 -9.08 -9.03
N LEU A 312 17.99 -9.05 -7.71
CA LEU A 312 19.30 -8.93 -7.07
C LEU A 312 19.67 -10.23 -6.35
N PRO A 313 20.97 -10.62 -6.37
CA PRO A 313 21.48 -11.65 -5.47
C PRO A 313 21.29 -11.24 -4.01
N VAL A 314 21.02 -12.21 -3.14
CA VAL A 314 20.78 -11.99 -1.70
C VAL A 314 21.89 -11.18 -1.03
N ASN A 315 23.16 -11.50 -1.32
CA ASN A 315 24.28 -10.76 -0.75
C ASN A 315 24.36 -9.30 -1.22
N GLU A 316 23.89 -8.99 -2.43
CA GLU A 316 23.84 -7.59 -2.92
C GLU A 316 22.65 -6.82 -2.32
N ILE A 317 21.59 -7.51 -1.88
CA ILE A 317 20.49 -6.93 -1.10
C ILE A 317 20.98 -6.59 0.32
N ASP A 318 21.72 -7.50 0.96
CA ASP A 318 22.32 -7.24 2.27
C ASP A 318 23.29 -6.03 2.20
N GLU A 319 24.12 -5.96 1.15
CA GLU A 319 24.99 -4.80 0.89
C GLU A 319 24.18 -3.51 0.67
N LEU A 320 23.07 -3.57 -0.08
CA LEU A 320 22.16 -2.45 -0.31
C LEU A 320 21.58 -1.90 1.00
N VAL A 321 21.01 -2.78 1.84
CA VAL A 321 20.41 -2.43 3.13
C VAL A 321 21.45 -1.82 4.06
N ASN A 322 22.62 -2.46 4.21
CA ASN A 322 23.71 -1.93 5.02
C ASN A 322 24.21 -0.57 4.53
N THR A 323 24.24 -0.36 3.21
CA THR A 323 24.64 0.95 2.64
C THR A 323 23.60 2.03 2.93
N ILE A 324 22.29 1.71 2.89
CA ILE A 324 21.22 2.63 3.33
C ILE A 324 21.44 3.02 4.80
N HIS A 325 21.69 2.05 5.68
CA HIS A 325 21.97 2.33 7.10
C HIS A 325 23.18 3.24 7.27
N GLN A 326 24.29 2.94 6.58
CA GLN A 326 25.49 3.75 6.66
C GLN A 326 25.28 5.18 6.17
N ARG A 327 24.62 5.36 5.01
CA ARG A 327 24.40 6.67 4.38
C ARG A 327 23.40 7.54 5.14
N SER A 328 22.44 6.92 5.81
CA SER A 328 21.48 7.60 6.71
C SER A 328 21.99 7.73 8.15
N HIS A 329 23.29 7.56 8.40
CA HIS A 329 23.88 7.67 9.74
C HIS A 329 23.18 6.81 10.81
N ASP A 330 22.83 5.57 10.45
CA ASP A 330 22.10 4.57 11.25
C ASP A 330 20.68 4.97 11.66
N GLU A 331 20.13 6.09 11.16
CA GLU A 331 18.75 6.49 11.46
C GLU A 331 17.73 5.50 10.90
N SER A 332 17.95 5.02 9.67
CA SER A 332 17.10 3.97 9.10
C SER A 332 17.18 2.66 9.87
N LEU A 333 18.33 2.34 10.49
CA LEU A 333 18.46 1.16 11.34
C LEU A 333 17.62 1.29 12.62
N LYS A 334 17.55 2.48 13.21
CA LYS A 334 16.67 2.78 14.35
C LYS A 334 15.20 2.64 13.96
N ALA A 335 14.80 3.22 12.83
CA ALA A 335 13.42 3.21 12.34
C ALA A 335 12.92 1.83 11.88
N THR A 336 13.81 1.04 11.29
CA THR A 336 13.46 -0.31 10.78
C THR A 336 13.50 -1.36 11.90
N GLY A 337 14.23 -1.09 12.99
CA GLY A 337 14.32 -1.95 14.16
C GLY A 337 15.24 -3.16 13.98
N SER A 338 15.23 -4.08 14.94
CA SER A 338 16.14 -5.25 14.96
C SER A 338 15.89 -6.27 13.85
N ALA A 339 14.76 -6.19 13.14
CA ALA A 339 14.48 -6.97 11.94
C ALA A 339 15.42 -6.62 10.77
N ALA A 340 16.03 -5.43 10.78
CA ALA A 340 17.00 -4.97 9.78
C ALA A 340 18.29 -5.77 9.71
N ARG A 341 18.53 -6.68 10.65
CA ARG A 341 19.70 -7.57 10.65
C ARG A 341 19.47 -8.91 9.95
N ASN A 342 18.25 -9.19 9.48
CA ASN A 342 17.87 -10.49 8.91
C ASN A 342 17.30 -10.38 7.48
N LEU A 343 17.37 -11.50 6.76
CA LEU A 343 16.75 -11.75 5.46
C LEU A 343 15.21 -11.66 5.45
N ASP A 344 14.60 -11.48 6.62
CA ASP A 344 13.15 -11.30 6.81
C ASP A 344 12.71 -9.83 6.66
N LEU A 345 13.61 -8.93 6.23
CA LEU A 345 13.32 -7.51 6.08
C LEU A 345 12.37 -7.27 4.89
N TYR A 346 11.14 -6.86 5.19
CA TYR A 346 10.16 -6.49 4.18
C TYR A 346 10.53 -5.17 3.47
N GLN A 347 10.83 -4.14 4.26
CA GLN A 347 11.09 -2.78 3.80
C GLN A 347 12.14 -2.10 4.72
N VAL A 348 12.88 -1.12 4.18
CA VAL A 348 13.78 -0.25 4.96
C VAL A 348 13.11 1.10 5.19
N ASN A 349 12.90 1.48 6.46
CA ASN A 349 12.32 2.78 6.82
C ASN A 349 13.39 3.86 6.71
N CYS A 350 13.40 4.60 5.61
CA CYS A 350 14.31 5.71 5.35
C CYS A 350 13.69 6.64 4.31
N THR A 351 13.89 7.95 4.45
CA THR A 351 13.62 8.85 3.32
C THR A 351 14.57 8.49 2.16
N PHE A 352 14.07 8.59 0.93
CA PHE A 352 14.91 8.26 -0.23
C PHE A 352 16.10 9.23 -0.38
N TYR A 353 15.95 10.46 0.11
CA TYR A 353 17.02 11.45 0.13
C TYR A 353 18.17 11.04 1.07
N ASP A 354 17.85 10.58 2.29
CA ASP A 354 18.88 10.09 3.23
C ASP A 354 19.39 8.70 2.90
N ALA A 355 18.63 7.86 2.19
CA ALA A 355 19.18 6.65 1.60
C ALA A 355 20.37 7.00 0.68
N LEU A 356 20.27 8.09 -0.08
CA LEU A 356 21.38 8.62 -0.89
C LEU A 356 22.39 9.46 -0.09
N GLY A 357 22.28 9.53 1.23
CA GLY A 357 23.19 10.29 2.10
C GLY A 357 23.03 11.80 1.98
N GLY A 358 21.82 12.29 1.68
CA GLY A 358 21.55 13.73 1.56
C GLY A 358 22.28 14.39 0.38
N SER A 359 22.52 13.63 -0.70
CA SER A 359 23.23 14.10 -1.88
C SER A 359 22.28 14.63 -2.95
N ASP A 360 22.22 15.95 -3.13
CA ASP A 360 21.45 16.61 -4.20
C ASP A 360 21.72 16.01 -5.58
N SER A 361 22.99 15.76 -5.90
CA SER A 361 23.39 15.27 -7.23
C SER A 361 22.91 13.84 -7.48
N GLU A 362 23.03 12.96 -6.48
CA GLU A 362 22.53 11.59 -6.62
C GLU A 362 21.00 11.55 -6.61
N TYR A 363 20.35 12.44 -5.82
CA TYR A 363 18.89 12.52 -5.77
C TYR A 363 18.30 13.01 -7.09
N LEU A 364 18.88 14.04 -7.70
CA LEU A 364 18.50 14.52 -9.03
C LEU A 364 18.73 13.43 -10.09
N LEU A 365 19.84 12.69 -10.02
CA LEU A 365 20.09 11.55 -10.91
C LEU A 365 19.01 10.47 -10.74
N ALA A 366 18.66 10.11 -9.51
CA ALA A 366 17.64 9.12 -9.22
C ALA A 366 16.26 9.54 -9.76
N ARG A 367 15.86 10.81 -9.56
CA ARG A 367 14.62 11.36 -10.12
C ARG A 367 14.63 11.41 -11.64
N ALA A 368 15.76 11.75 -12.26
CA ALA A 368 15.91 11.69 -13.70
C ALA A 368 15.73 10.25 -14.22
N LEU A 369 16.37 9.26 -13.58
CA LEU A 369 16.19 7.84 -13.93
C LEU A 369 14.71 7.42 -13.79
N GLN A 370 14.02 7.84 -12.73
CA GLN A 370 12.59 7.58 -12.52
C GLN A 370 11.74 8.17 -13.64
N PHE A 371 11.96 9.44 -14.01
CA PHE A 371 11.13 10.15 -14.98
C PHE A 371 11.37 9.69 -16.43
N PHE A 372 12.55 9.12 -16.72
CA PHE A 372 12.86 8.52 -18.02
C PHE A 372 12.53 7.02 -18.08
N ALA A 373 12.26 6.37 -16.95
CA ALA A 373 11.75 5.00 -16.93
C ALA A 373 10.31 4.95 -17.51
N PRO A 374 9.93 3.91 -18.27
CA PRO A 374 8.58 3.80 -18.82
C PRO A 374 7.51 3.68 -17.72
N GLY A 375 6.66 4.70 -17.61
CA GLY A 375 5.55 4.73 -16.65
C GLY A 375 5.13 6.16 -16.32
N ILE A 376 4.12 6.30 -15.46
CA ILE A 376 3.66 7.60 -14.97
C ILE A 376 4.36 7.89 -13.62
N PRO A 377 5.17 8.94 -13.51
CA PRO A 377 5.93 9.18 -12.29
C PRO A 377 5.06 9.75 -11.17
N GLN A 378 5.18 9.13 -9.99
CA GLN A 378 4.70 9.66 -8.73
C GLN A 378 5.88 10.11 -7.84
N VAL A 379 5.75 11.29 -7.25
CA VAL A 379 6.74 11.86 -6.32
C VAL A 379 6.09 11.99 -4.96
N TYR A 380 6.63 11.35 -3.93
CA TYR A 380 6.13 11.52 -2.57
C TYR A 380 6.51 12.89 -2.02
N TYR A 381 5.62 13.49 -1.21
CA TYR A 381 5.78 14.89 -0.78
C TYR A 381 7.07 15.17 0.00
N VAL A 382 7.55 14.22 0.80
CA VAL A 382 8.84 14.34 1.50
C VAL A 382 9.96 14.44 0.47
N GLY A 383 9.96 13.57 -0.54
CA GLY A 383 10.92 13.63 -1.63
C GLY A 383 10.82 14.88 -2.50
N MET A 384 9.61 15.36 -2.78
CA MET A 384 9.39 16.62 -3.51
C MET A 384 10.11 17.80 -2.82
N LEU A 385 10.29 17.71 -1.50
CA LEU A 385 10.94 18.72 -0.67
C LEU A 385 12.37 18.34 -0.25
N ALA A 386 12.95 17.27 -0.82
CA ALA A 386 14.24 16.70 -0.39
C ALA A 386 14.32 16.53 1.15
N GLY A 387 13.22 16.06 1.74
CA GLY A 387 13.10 15.93 3.19
C GLY A 387 13.99 14.81 3.75
N HIS A 388 14.54 15.08 4.94
CA HIS A 388 15.33 14.15 5.72
C HIS A 388 14.46 13.28 6.64
N ASN A 389 15.05 12.23 7.21
CA ASN A 389 14.45 11.38 8.22
C ASN A 389 14.00 12.22 9.42
N ASP A 390 12.76 12.00 9.85
CA ASP A 390 12.23 12.62 11.06
C ASP A 390 12.40 11.66 12.24
N VAL A 391 13.62 11.59 12.77
CA VAL A 391 13.97 10.70 13.90
C VAL A 391 13.25 11.06 15.19
N ALA A 392 12.74 12.29 15.31
CA ALA A 392 11.99 12.72 16.50
C ALA A 392 10.64 12.01 16.61
N LEU A 393 10.10 11.44 15.51
CA LEU A 393 8.88 10.65 15.52
C LEU A 393 9.08 9.20 16.03
N LEU A 394 10.33 8.77 16.23
CA LEU A 394 10.65 7.45 16.78
C LEU A 394 10.70 7.43 18.32
N GLU A 395 10.79 8.61 18.94
CA GLU A 395 10.81 8.83 20.40
C GLU A 395 9.41 9.11 20.95
#